data_AF-A0A7E4VLI7-F1
#
_entry.id   AF-A0A7E4VLI7-F1
#
_cell.length_a   1.000
_cell.length_b   1.000
_cell.length_c   1.000
_cell.angle_alpha   90.00
_cell.angle_beta   90.00
_cell.angle_gamma   90.00
#
_symmetry.space_group_name_H-M   'P 1'
#
loop_
_entity.id
_entity.type
_entity.pdbx_description
1 polymer ?
#
loop_
_entity_poly.entity_id
_entity_poly.type
_entity_poly.pdbx_seq_one_letter_code
_entity_poly.pdbx_strand_id
1 'polypeptide(L)'
;MHTLFCIAVFASVDSIAVALTDLEQWKEFKHAHEKNYPHPATDAYHYAIFQKSLKEVKEHNAKYEAGEVTYSKKLVKYSDLPKEQWPQLPPLLISDNFIEDDISEDIGNVEIPEAIDWREKGYVTHVKSEGAICGDCYNFGAIGSLEAFNKRVNGELVALTILAMVPTQLP
;
A
#
# COMPACT_ATOMS: atom_id res chain seq x y z
N MET A 1 17.11 -67.84 -13.23
CA MET A 1 17.21 -66.58 -14.01
C MET A 1 15.79 -66.05 -14.14
N HIS A 2 15.46 -64.91 -13.52
CA HIS A 2 14.38 -63.97 -13.87
C HIS A 2 14.21 -62.98 -12.71
N THR A 3 14.82 -61.81 -12.86
CA THR A 3 14.64 -60.67 -11.99
C THR A 3 13.64 -59.74 -12.68
N LEU A 4 12.44 -59.58 -12.11
CA LEU A 4 11.41 -58.66 -12.57
C LEU A 4 11.78 -57.23 -12.14
N PHE A 5 11.93 -56.33 -13.12
CA PHE A 5 12.15 -54.91 -12.89
C PHE A 5 10.80 -54.20 -13.04
N CYS A 6 10.17 -53.81 -11.93
CA CYS A 6 9.00 -52.93 -11.95
C CYS A 6 9.49 -51.48 -12.03
N ILE A 7 9.29 -50.83 -13.18
CA ILE A 7 9.51 -49.39 -13.33
C ILE A 7 8.22 -48.69 -12.89
N ALA A 8 8.26 -48.03 -11.73
CA ALA A 8 7.22 -47.10 -11.33
C ALA A 8 7.46 -45.76 -12.03
N VAL A 9 6.57 -45.38 -12.94
CA VAL A 9 6.55 -44.05 -13.55
C VAL A 9 5.80 -43.12 -12.62
N PHE A 10 6.53 -42.25 -11.91
CA PHE A 10 5.94 -41.13 -11.19
C PHE A 10 5.77 -39.97 -12.19
N ALA A 11 4.53 -39.64 -12.55
CA ALA A 11 4.23 -38.42 -13.29
C ALA A 11 4.27 -37.24 -12.31
N SER A 12 5.25 -36.35 -12.46
CA SER A 12 5.27 -35.05 -11.78
C SER A 12 4.22 -34.14 -12.44
N VAL A 13 3.28 -33.64 -11.63
CA VAL A 13 2.38 -32.56 -12.04
C VAL A 13 3.12 -31.25 -11.83
N ASP A 14 3.80 -30.78 -12.87
CA ASP A 14 4.31 -29.42 -12.91
C ASP A 14 3.13 -28.45 -13.08
N SER A 15 2.92 -27.59 -12.09
CA SER A 15 1.87 -26.57 -12.12
C SER A 15 2.22 -25.51 -13.17
N ILE A 16 1.58 -25.57 -14.33
CA ILE A 16 1.70 -24.54 -15.35
C ILE A 16 0.92 -23.31 -14.87
N ALA A 17 1.63 -22.27 -14.44
CA ALA A 17 1.03 -20.95 -14.22
C ALA A 17 0.55 -20.40 -15.57
N VAL A 18 -0.76 -20.50 -15.82
CA VAL A 18 -1.37 -19.91 -17.02
C VAL A 18 -1.41 -18.40 -16.84
N ALA A 19 -0.70 -17.66 -17.71
CA ALA A 19 -0.81 -16.21 -17.76
C ALA A 19 -2.23 -15.82 -18.19
N LEU A 20 -2.94 -15.11 -17.32
CA LEU A 20 -4.27 -14.59 -17.63
C LEU A 20 -4.22 -13.62 -18.81
N THR A 21 -5.23 -13.65 -19.67
CA THR A 21 -5.39 -12.63 -20.71
C THR A 21 -5.59 -11.26 -20.07
N ASP A 22 -5.28 -10.18 -20.79
CA ASP A 22 -5.52 -8.83 -20.28
C ASP A 22 -7.00 -8.56 -19.98
N LEU A 23 -7.91 -9.22 -20.69
CA LEU A 23 -9.35 -9.14 -20.43
C LEU A 23 -9.74 -9.82 -19.11
N GLU A 24 -9.14 -10.97 -18.79
CA GLU A 24 -9.37 -11.64 -17.50
C GLU A 24 -8.76 -10.82 -16.35
N GLN A 25 -7.55 -10.29 -16.53
CA GLN A 25 -6.93 -9.37 -15.56
C GLN A 25 -7.78 -8.11 -15.36
N TRP A 26 -8.47 -7.61 -16.40
CA TRP A 26 -9.40 -6.49 -16.27
C TRP A 26 -10.63 -6.83 -15.44
N LYS A 27 -11.22 -8.03 -15.63
CA LYS A 27 -12.35 -8.49 -14.81
C LYS A 27 -11.95 -8.63 -13.35
N GLU A 28 -10.80 -9.24 -13.09
CA GLU A 28 -10.25 -9.37 -11.74
C GLU A 28 -9.96 -8.01 -11.10
N PHE A 29 -9.37 -7.08 -11.85
CA PHE A 29 -9.13 -5.71 -11.39
C PHE A 29 -10.43 -5.01 -11.01
N LYS A 30 -11.46 -5.09 -11.88
CA LYS A 30 -12.76 -4.48 -11.58
C LYS A 30 -13.40 -5.07 -10.33
N HIS A 31 -13.30 -6.39 -10.16
CA HIS A 31 -13.80 -7.06 -8.96
C HIS A 31 -13.02 -6.64 -7.70
N ALA A 32 -11.69 -6.68 -7.75
CA ALA A 32 -10.82 -6.37 -6.62
C ALA A 32 -10.90 -4.90 -6.15
N HIS A 33 -11.31 -3.99 -7.03
CA HIS A 33 -11.40 -2.56 -6.73
C HIS A 33 -12.82 -2.00 -6.84
N GLU A 34 -13.84 -2.87 -6.85
CA GLU A 34 -15.26 -2.52 -6.85
C GLU A 34 -15.64 -1.54 -7.99
N LYS A 35 -15.09 -1.76 -9.19
CA LYS A 35 -15.33 -0.92 -10.36
C LYS A 35 -16.57 -1.37 -11.12
N ASN A 36 -17.41 -0.40 -11.47
CA ASN A 36 -18.59 -0.62 -12.30
C ASN A 36 -18.69 0.44 -13.40
N TYR A 37 -18.62 -0.01 -14.66
CA TYR A 37 -18.72 0.84 -15.85
C TYR A 37 -19.88 0.32 -16.74
N PRO A 38 -21.11 0.81 -16.55
CA PRO A 38 -22.29 0.25 -17.21
C PRO A 38 -22.33 0.53 -18.71
N HIS A 39 -21.65 1.59 -19.17
CA HIS A 39 -21.65 1.97 -20.59
C HIS A 39 -20.43 1.37 -21.31
N PRO A 40 -20.60 0.64 -22.43
CA PRO A 40 -19.49 -0.03 -23.13
C PRO A 40 -18.35 0.91 -23.53
N ALA A 41 -18.66 2.13 -23.97
CA ALA A 41 -17.63 3.12 -24.33
C ALA A 41 -16.80 3.57 -23.11
N THR A 42 -17.41 3.67 -21.93
CA THR A 42 -16.71 4.02 -20.68
C THR A 42 -15.85 2.87 -20.20
N ASP A 43 -16.36 1.63 -20.25
CA ASP A 43 -15.55 0.44 -19.90
C ASP A 43 -14.36 0.29 -20.84
N ALA A 44 -14.54 0.48 -22.15
CA ALA A 44 -13.45 0.45 -23.13
C ALA A 44 -12.41 1.55 -22.89
N TYR A 45 -12.85 2.75 -22.51
CA TYR A 45 -11.96 3.86 -22.15
C TYR A 45 -11.08 3.52 -20.94
N HIS A 46 -11.68 3.06 -19.84
CA HIS A 46 -10.93 2.68 -18.64
C HIS A 46 -10.05 1.45 -18.88
N TYR A 47 -10.52 0.48 -19.67
CA TYR A 47 -9.73 -0.69 -20.06
C TYR A 47 -8.46 -0.29 -20.82
N ALA A 48 -8.55 0.67 -21.74
CA ALA A 48 -7.37 1.16 -22.48
C ALA A 48 -6.33 1.82 -21.56
N ILE A 49 -6.77 2.50 -20.49
CA ILE A 49 -5.86 3.09 -19.49
C ILE A 49 -5.26 1.98 -18.62
N PHE A 50 -6.10 1.05 -18.15
CA PHE A 50 -5.68 -0.12 -17.41
C PHE A 50 -4.59 -0.92 -18.14
N GLN A 51 -4.72 -1.14 -19.46
CA GLN A 51 -3.71 -1.85 -20.23
C GLN A 51 -2.35 -1.14 -20.22
N LYS A 52 -2.33 0.20 -20.25
CA LYS A 52 -1.09 0.98 -20.13
C LYS A 52 -0.46 0.78 -18.76
N SER A 53 -1.24 0.92 -17.69
CA SER A 53 -0.79 0.69 -16.32
C SER A 53 -0.29 -0.74 -16.10
N LEU A 54 -0.98 -1.73 -16.67
CA LEU A 54 -0.61 -3.14 -16.58
C LEU A 54 0.74 -3.40 -17.25
N LYS A 55 0.96 -2.81 -18.43
CA LYS A 55 2.24 -2.87 -19.13
C LYS A 55 3.35 -2.26 -18.27
N GLU A 56 3.14 -1.05 -17.74
CA GLU A 56 4.11 -0.38 -16.86
C GLU A 56 4.48 -1.23 -15.63
N VAL A 57 3.48 -1.86 -14.99
CA VAL A 57 3.70 -2.75 -13.84
C VAL A 57 4.50 -3.99 -14.24
N LYS A 58 4.14 -4.64 -15.37
CA LYS A 58 4.85 -5.84 -15.87
C LYS A 58 6.31 -5.52 -16.20
N GLU A 59 6.57 -4.42 -16.90
CA GLU A 59 7.92 -3.99 -17.26
C GLU A 59 8.76 -3.63 -16.01
N HIS A 60 8.17 -2.94 -15.05
CA HIS A 60 8.84 -2.61 -13.79
C HIS A 60 9.18 -3.87 -12.99
N ASN A 61 8.25 -4.81 -12.89
CA ASN A 61 8.46 -6.05 -12.14
C ASN A 61 9.47 -6.96 -12.82
N ALA A 62 9.55 -6.98 -14.15
CA ALA A 62 10.63 -7.68 -14.84
C ALA A 62 12.02 -7.16 -14.44
N LYS A 63 12.17 -5.83 -14.28
CA LYS A 63 13.41 -5.21 -13.76
C LYS A 63 13.66 -5.55 -12.30
N TYR A 64 12.61 -5.64 -11.49
CA TYR A 64 12.71 -6.04 -10.08
C TYR A 64 13.23 -7.48 -9.96
N GLU A 65 12.66 -8.42 -10.74
CA GLU A 65 13.14 -9.81 -10.78
C GLU A 65 14.57 -9.94 -11.33
N ALA A 66 14.98 -9.03 -12.21
CA ALA A 66 16.36 -8.92 -12.69
C ALA A 66 17.33 -8.26 -11.70
N GLY A 67 16.84 -7.76 -10.54
CA GLY A 67 17.65 -7.06 -9.55
C GLY A 67 18.09 -5.64 -9.96
N GLU A 68 17.50 -5.07 -11.03
CA GLU A 68 17.83 -3.72 -11.50
C GLU A 68 17.16 -2.61 -10.67
N VAL A 69 16.06 -2.95 -9.98
CA VAL A 69 15.34 -2.05 -9.07
C VAL A 69 15.01 -2.79 -7.76
N THR A 70 14.88 -2.04 -6.66
CA THR A 70 14.73 -2.60 -5.31
C THR A 70 13.28 -2.77 -4.84
N TYR A 71 12.30 -2.47 -5.70
CA TYR A 71 10.88 -2.56 -5.35
C TYR A 71 10.06 -3.11 -6.50
N SER A 72 8.99 -3.82 -6.19
CA SER A 72 7.96 -4.24 -7.15
C SER A 72 6.77 -3.27 -7.16
N LYS A 73 6.02 -3.23 -8.25
CA LYS A 73 4.75 -2.50 -8.39
C LYS A 73 3.58 -3.46 -8.47
N LYS A 74 2.40 -2.98 -8.09
CA LYS A 74 1.11 -3.63 -8.29
C LYS A 74 0.12 -2.62 -8.85
N LEU A 75 -0.87 -3.11 -9.59
CA LEU A 75 -2.04 -2.31 -9.94
C LEU A 75 -2.78 -1.87 -8.68
N VAL A 76 -3.15 -0.59 -8.64
CA VAL A 76 -3.88 0.04 -7.53
C VAL A 76 -5.24 0.51 -8.01
N LYS A 77 -6.12 0.93 -7.09
CA LYS A 77 -7.49 1.39 -7.39
C LYS A 77 -7.59 2.46 -8.49
N TYR A 78 -6.53 3.22 -8.72
CA TYR A 78 -6.48 4.31 -9.71
C TYR A 78 -5.79 3.93 -11.03
N SER A 79 -5.35 2.67 -11.20
CA SER A 79 -4.62 2.21 -12.39
C SER A 79 -5.43 2.21 -13.69
N ASP A 80 -6.73 2.48 -13.63
CA ASP A 80 -7.65 2.66 -14.75
C ASP A 80 -8.03 4.13 -14.99
N LEU A 81 -7.39 5.07 -14.29
CA LEU A 81 -7.59 6.51 -14.42
C LEU A 81 -6.32 7.21 -14.96
N PRO A 82 -6.48 8.31 -15.71
CA PRO A 82 -5.36 9.19 -16.05
C PRO A 82 -4.67 9.70 -14.78
N LYS A 83 -3.35 9.90 -14.80
CA LYS A 83 -2.58 10.33 -13.62
C LYS A 83 -3.08 11.65 -13.04
N GLU A 84 -3.63 12.52 -13.88
CA GLU A 84 -4.22 13.81 -13.50
C GLU A 84 -5.47 13.64 -12.63
N GLN A 85 -6.14 12.48 -12.72
CA GLN A 85 -7.31 12.12 -11.92
C GLN A 85 -6.96 11.28 -10.69
N TRP A 86 -5.68 10.94 -10.48
CA TRP A 86 -5.27 10.32 -9.23
C TRP A 86 -5.44 11.34 -8.09
N PRO A 87 -5.71 10.87 -6.86
CA PRO A 87 -5.64 11.74 -5.70
C PRO A 87 -4.26 12.41 -5.67
N GLN A 88 -4.26 13.72 -5.84
CA GLN A 88 -3.04 14.51 -5.75
C GLN A 88 -2.80 14.80 -4.27
N LEU A 89 -1.54 14.65 -3.84
CA LEU A 89 -1.15 15.23 -2.57
C LEU A 89 -1.29 16.76 -2.69
N PRO A 90 -1.99 17.44 -1.77
CA PRO A 90 -1.93 18.88 -1.73
C PRO A 90 -0.46 19.28 -1.48
N PRO A 91 -0.01 20.45 -1.96
CA PRO A 91 1.28 20.96 -1.57
C PRO A 91 1.35 20.98 -0.04
N LEU A 92 2.42 20.41 0.53
CA LEU A 92 2.68 20.51 1.95
C LEU A 92 2.73 22.00 2.32
N LEU A 93 1.79 22.45 3.14
CA LEU A 93 1.82 23.77 3.73
C LEU A 93 2.88 23.74 4.84
N ILE A 94 4.12 23.96 4.43
CA ILE A 94 5.26 24.12 5.33
C ILE A 94 5.21 25.58 5.81
N SER A 95 4.89 25.78 7.09
CA SER A 95 5.03 27.09 7.72
C SER A 95 6.52 27.42 7.80
N ASP A 96 6.96 28.58 7.29
CA ASP A 96 8.35 29.03 7.44
C ASP A 96 8.72 29.31 8.91
N ASN A 97 7.74 29.36 9.81
CA ASN A 97 7.93 29.50 11.26
C ASN A 97 8.20 28.16 11.94
N PHE A 98 9.20 27.40 11.48
CA PHE A 98 9.69 26.28 12.28
C PHE A 98 10.36 26.84 13.53
N ILE A 99 9.82 26.48 14.70
CA ILE A 99 10.55 26.64 15.94
C ILE A 99 11.57 25.50 15.95
N GLU A 100 12.83 25.81 15.65
CA GLU A 100 13.97 24.95 16.00
C GLU A 100 14.11 24.99 17.53
N ASP A 101 13.24 24.29 18.24
CA ASP A 101 13.57 23.89 19.60
C ASP A 101 14.61 22.76 19.48
N ASP A 102 15.71 22.92 20.21
CA ASP A 102 16.73 21.87 20.34
C ASP A 102 16.10 20.69 21.08
N ILE A 103 15.57 19.73 20.32
CA ILE A 103 15.02 18.47 20.84
C ILE A 103 16.14 17.44 21.08
N SER A 104 17.38 17.88 21.34
CA SER A 104 18.44 16.98 21.79
C SER A 104 18.23 16.65 23.28
N GLU A 105 17.51 15.56 23.54
CA GLU A 105 17.67 14.86 24.80
C GLU A 105 19.03 14.14 24.79
N ASP A 106 19.83 14.28 25.85
CA ASP A 106 20.98 13.41 26.07
C ASP A 106 20.47 11.98 26.32
N ILE A 107 20.41 11.22 25.23
CA ILE A 107 19.95 9.83 25.22
C ILE A 107 20.98 8.85 25.83
N GLY A 108 22.17 9.33 26.24
CA GLY A 108 23.23 8.50 26.80
C GLY A 108 23.75 7.41 25.84
N ASN A 109 24.48 6.43 26.38
CA ASN A 109 24.93 5.25 25.64
C ASN A 109 23.83 4.18 25.59
N VAL A 110 22.82 4.39 24.74
CA VAL A 110 21.78 3.39 24.48
C VAL A 110 22.21 2.49 23.32
N GLU A 111 22.15 1.17 23.53
CA GLU A 111 22.30 0.21 22.43
C GLU A 111 21.07 0.30 21.52
N ILE A 112 21.28 0.75 20.28
CA ILE A 112 20.24 0.84 19.26
C ILE A 112 20.16 -0.52 18.54
N PRO A 113 19.00 -1.20 18.52
CA PRO A 113 18.84 -2.45 17.80
C PRO A 113 18.94 -2.23 16.28
N GLU A 114 19.37 -3.26 15.55
CA GLU A 114 19.51 -3.22 14.08
C GLU A 114 18.18 -2.97 13.35
N ALA A 115 17.06 -3.43 13.92
CA ALA A 115 15.71 -3.21 13.40
C ALA A 115 14.68 -3.08 14.52
N ILE A 116 13.68 -2.23 14.31
CA ILE A 116 12.50 -2.11 15.18
C ILE A 116 11.25 -2.11 14.31
N ASP A 117 10.30 -2.99 14.61
CA ASP A 117 8.94 -2.91 14.11
C ASP A 117 7.97 -2.59 15.26
N TRP A 118 7.40 -1.39 15.24
CA TRP A 118 6.42 -0.95 16.24
C TRP A 118 5.08 -1.69 16.15
N ARG A 119 4.79 -2.33 15.00
CA ARG A 119 3.58 -3.15 14.81
C ARG A 119 3.66 -4.41 15.66
N GLU A 120 4.81 -5.08 15.66
CA GLU A 120 5.06 -6.28 16.48
C GLU A 120 5.01 -5.98 17.98
N LYS A 121 5.39 -4.75 18.34
CA LYS A 121 5.31 -4.25 19.73
C LYS A 121 3.90 -3.78 20.13
N GLY A 122 2.93 -3.77 19.22
CA GLY A 122 1.55 -3.36 19.49
C GLY A 122 1.37 -1.85 19.70
N TYR A 123 2.19 -1.03 19.04
CA TYR A 123 2.11 0.45 19.08
C TYR A 123 1.43 1.06 17.86
N VAL A 124 1.04 0.24 16.88
CA VAL A 124 0.48 0.70 15.60
C VAL A 124 -0.93 0.16 15.44
N THR A 125 -1.88 1.06 15.18
CA THR A 125 -3.27 0.70 14.89
C THR A 125 -3.43 0.13 13.47
N HIS A 126 -4.64 -0.28 13.10
CA HIS A 126 -4.91 -0.70 11.73
C HIS A 126 -4.71 0.46 10.75
N VAL A 127 -4.34 0.14 9.50
CA VAL A 127 -4.19 1.14 8.45
C VAL A 127 -5.53 1.81 8.18
N LYS A 128 -5.55 3.14 8.21
CA LYS A 128 -6.73 3.96 7.95
C LYS A 128 -6.69 4.51 6.51
N SER A 129 -7.83 5.00 6.03
CA SER A 129 -7.98 5.53 4.67
C SER A 129 -8.62 6.90 4.69
N GLU A 130 -8.03 7.84 3.95
CA GLU A 130 -8.51 9.21 3.71
C GLU A 130 -9.73 9.29 2.78
N GLY A 131 -10.13 8.17 2.17
CA GLY A 131 -11.16 8.17 1.14
C GLY A 131 -10.65 8.81 -0.16
N ALA A 132 -11.48 9.61 -0.82
CA ALA A 132 -11.16 10.18 -2.13
C ALA A 132 -10.43 11.54 -2.07
N ILE A 133 -10.45 12.22 -0.92
CA ILE A 133 -9.85 13.54 -0.75
C ILE A 133 -8.58 13.37 0.08
N CYS A 134 -7.44 13.42 -0.60
CA CYS A 134 -6.15 13.51 0.06
C CYS A 134 -5.93 14.98 0.45
N GLY A 135 -5.96 15.25 1.74
CA GLY A 135 -5.98 16.62 2.29
C GLY A 135 -5.50 16.67 3.73
N ASP A 136 -5.79 15.59 4.47
CA ASP A 136 -5.59 15.46 5.90
C ASP A 136 -4.47 14.49 6.28
N CYS A 137 -3.54 14.18 5.37
CA CYS A 137 -2.48 13.19 5.63
C CYS A 137 -1.57 13.54 6.81
N TYR A 138 -1.40 14.84 7.07
CA TYR A 138 -0.72 15.32 8.27
C TYR A 138 -1.47 14.92 9.56
N ASN A 139 -2.81 14.86 9.55
CA ASN A 139 -3.60 14.41 10.69
C ASN A 139 -3.36 12.92 10.98
N PHE A 140 -3.17 12.08 9.96
CA PHE A 140 -2.83 10.67 10.17
C PHE A 140 -1.45 10.48 10.79
N GLY A 141 -0.46 11.27 10.37
CA GLY A 141 0.87 11.25 10.99
C GLY A 141 0.82 11.67 12.47
N ALA A 142 0.09 12.75 12.76
CA ALA A 142 -0.09 13.24 14.13
C ALA A 142 -0.85 12.23 15.01
N ILE A 143 -1.97 11.69 14.51
CA ILE A 143 -2.76 10.67 15.22
C ILE A 143 -1.93 9.42 15.48
N GLY A 144 -1.25 8.87 14.47
CA GLY A 144 -0.44 7.66 14.66
C GLY A 144 0.62 7.82 15.74
N SER A 145 1.23 9.01 15.81
CA SER A 145 2.20 9.36 16.85
C SER A 145 1.56 9.44 18.23
N LEU A 146 0.39 10.07 18.34
CA LEU A 146 -0.36 10.19 19.59
C LEU A 146 -0.90 8.84 20.09
N GLU A 147 -1.34 7.96 19.19
CA GLU A 147 -1.77 6.59 19.52
C GLU A 147 -0.63 5.77 20.11
N ALA A 148 0.55 5.82 19.48
CA ALA A 148 1.75 5.17 19.97
C ALA A 148 2.18 5.74 21.33
N PHE A 149 2.10 7.06 21.51
CA PHE A 149 2.39 7.71 22.79
C PHE A 149 1.40 7.30 23.88
N ASN A 150 0.10 7.26 23.58
CA ASN A 150 -0.93 6.77 24.51
C ASN A 150 -0.65 5.33 24.94
N LYS A 151 -0.30 4.45 23.98
CA LYS A 151 0.13 3.08 24.29
C LYS A 151 1.34 3.04 25.20
N ARG A 152 2.32 3.92 25.00
CA ARG A 152 3.52 4.02 25.86
C ARG A 152 3.18 4.40 27.29
N VAL A 153 2.35 5.42 27.48
CA VAL A 153 2.07 6.00 28.82
C VAL A 153 0.99 5.23 29.55
N ASN A 154 -0.10 4.88 28.87
CA ASN A 154 -1.30 4.30 29.47
C ASN A 154 -1.40 2.78 29.28
N GLY A 155 -0.51 2.18 28.48
CA GLY A 155 -0.52 0.74 28.21
C GLY A 155 -1.61 0.27 27.24
N GLU A 156 -2.48 1.19 26.78
CA GLU A 156 -3.62 0.89 25.90
C GLU A 156 -3.43 1.49 24.51
N LEU A 157 -3.66 0.68 23.47
CA LEU A 157 -3.64 1.16 22.09
C LEU A 157 -5.06 1.50 21.68
N VAL A 158 -5.35 2.79 21.56
CA VAL A 158 -6.68 3.29 21.19
C VAL A 158 -6.61 3.86 19.78
N ALA A 159 -7.52 3.45 18.90
CA ALA A 159 -7.63 4.02 17.56
C ALA A 159 -8.41 5.35 17.60
N LEU A 160 -7.71 6.45 17.34
CA LEU A 160 -8.26 7.81 17.28
C LEU A 160 -8.76 8.14 15.86
N THR A 161 -9.75 9.03 15.79
CA THR A 161 -10.35 9.51 14.53
C THR A 161 -9.91 10.94 14.22
N ILE A 162 -9.81 11.31 12.93
CA ILE A 162 -9.47 12.69 12.52
C ILE A 162 -10.49 13.70 13.03
N LEU A 163 -11.76 13.31 13.16
CA LEU A 163 -12.81 14.19 13.67
C LEU A 163 -12.48 14.73 15.07
N ALA A 164 -11.67 14.01 15.86
CA ALA A 164 -11.19 14.49 17.15
C ALA A 164 -10.10 15.59 17.06
N MET A 165 -9.51 15.82 15.89
CA MET A 165 -8.47 16.83 15.63
C MET A 165 -8.97 18.06 14.87
N VAL A 166 -10.09 17.94 14.14
CA VAL A 166 -10.71 19.11 13.51
C VAL A 166 -11.25 19.99 14.65
N PRO A 167 -10.83 21.27 14.77
CA PRO A 167 -11.45 22.15 15.73
C PRO A 167 -12.95 22.15 15.43
N THR A 168 -13.78 21.75 16.40
CA THR A 168 -15.18 22.10 16.35
C THR A 168 -15.21 23.62 16.28
N GLN A 169 -15.45 24.18 15.09
CA GLN A 169 -15.99 25.52 14.99
C GLN A 169 -17.36 25.43 15.66
N LEU A 170 -17.34 25.63 16.98
CA LEU A 170 -18.54 25.96 17.73
C LEU A 170 -19.03 27.31 17.16
N PRO A 171 -20.33 27.42 16.85
CA PRO A 171 -20.93 28.65 16.34
C PRO A 171 -20.77 29.82 17.30
#